data_AF-A0A101HIW9-F1
#
_entry.id   AF-A0A101HIW9-F1
#
_cell.length_a   1.000
_cell.length_b   1.000
_cell.length_c   1.000
_cell.angle_alpha   90.00
_cell.angle_beta   90.00
_cell.angle_gamma   90.00
#
_symmetry.space_group_name_H-M   'P 1'
#
loop_
_entity.id
_entity.type
_entity.pdbx_description
1 polymer ?
#
loop_
_entity_poly.entity_id
_entity_poly.type
_entity_poly.pdbx_seq_one_letter_code
_entity_poly.pdbx_strand_id
1 'polypeptide(L)'
;MNTELGTIETEPIYEKADIPSLAAALTIYVTAFSKPPFNEKWTVQEGDFNPEEFEDLNSFLINVLDKPQDLIINSIANDKQINQFRDIKFETVYPLNKIISSYAEALRDPEAVLLLKGNSNDIYRLSEGERINANTSPTAVARFVNYSPEKINSLKSEISSYLSDEDIQEVMNDLLDANRILYLAETVNLNENILQLGSFTRQSTDIYKEKYGKKLPDRVMYLTKPGTEVERNNGKRNLNRRFMKAIIERNYPKGTQFEHKRFTFTDFNGEDILIYLSKIDEVA
;
A
#
# COMPACT_ATOMS: atom_id res chain seq x y z
N MET A 1 21.46 10.82 -14.25
CA MET A 1 22.27 9.72 -14.81
C MET A 1 21.26 8.62 -15.15
N ASN A 2 21.11 8.22 -16.42
CA ASN A 2 20.14 7.18 -16.79
C ASN A 2 20.80 5.82 -16.61
N THR A 3 20.25 4.99 -15.73
CA THR A 3 20.70 3.61 -15.54
C THR A 3 19.69 2.69 -16.21
N GLU A 4 20.09 1.97 -17.25
CA GLU A 4 19.31 0.85 -17.80
C GLU A 4 19.43 -0.34 -16.84
N LEU A 5 18.30 -0.92 -16.42
CA LEU A 5 18.27 -1.93 -15.37
C LEU A 5 17.96 -3.36 -15.84
N GLY A 6 17.77 -3.57 -17.15
CA GLY A 6 17.57 -4.91 -17.73
C GLY A 6 16.22 -5.55 -17.37
N THR A 7 16.11 -6.85 -17.64
CA THR A 7 14.93 -7.69 -17.33
C THR A 7 14.91 -8.07 -15.86
N ILE A 8 13.71 -8.13 -15.25
CA ILE A 8 13.51 -8.61 -13.88
C ILE A 8 13.72 -10.13 -13.86
N GLU A 9 14.94 -10.59 -13.59
CA GLU A 9 15.27 -12.01 -13.43
C GLU A 9 15.00 -12.52 -12.01
N THR A 10 13.75 -12.45 -11.57
CA THR A 10 13.31 -13.19 -10.38
C THR A 10 12.05 -13.94 -10.72
N GLU A 11 12.05 -15.26 -10.49
CA GLU A 11 10.82 -16.06 -10.57
C GLU A 11 9.71 -15.36 -9.77
N PRO A 12 8.50 -15.22 -10.33
CA PRO A 12 7.41 -14.58 -9.62
C PRO A 12 7.11 -15.34 -8.34
N ILE A 13 7.07 -14.61 -7.22
CA ILE A 13 6.75 -15.16 -5.88
C ILE A 13 5.24 -15.45 -5.71
N TYR A 14 4.51 -15.64 -6.80
CA TYR A 14 3.07 -15.91 -6.86
C TYR A 14 2.77 -17.01 -7.88
N GLU A 15 1.63 -17.68 -7.73
CA GLU A 15 1.17 -18.74 -8.62
C GLU A 15 0.20 -18.20 -9.68
N LYS A 16 -0.01 -18.97 -10.76
CA LYS A 16 -0.96 -18.61 -11.82
C LYS A 16 -2.38 -18.37 -11.28
N ALA A 17 -2.78 -19.10 -10.25
CA ALA A 17 -4.07 -18.94 -9.59
C ALA A 17 -4.21 -17.61 -8.82
N ASP A 18 -3.10 -16.95 -8.49
CA ASP A 18 -3.07 -15.68 -7.76
C ASP A 18 -3.29 -14.47 -8.69
N ILE A 19 -3.01 -14.63 -9.99
CA ILE A 19 -2.99 -13.54 -10.97
C ILE A 19 -4.27 -12.69 -10.97
N PRO A 20 -5.50 -13.26 -11.01
CA PRO A 20 -6.71 -12.45 -11.00
C PRO A 20 -6.82 -11.57 -9.74
N SER A 21 -6.50 -12.14 -8.57
CA SER A 21 -6.53 -11.44 -7.29
C SER A 21 -5.47 -10.34 -7.20
N LEU A 22 -4.25 -10.62 -7.64
CA LEU A 22 -3.16 -9.64 -7.68
C LEU A 22 -3.49 -8.49 -8.63
N ALA A 23 -3.89 -8.80 -9.87
CA ALA A 23 -4.25 -7.79 -10.84
C ALA A 23 -5.34 -6.87 -10.30
N ALA A 24 -6.41 -7.43 -9.73
CA ALA A 24 -7.49 -6.65 -9.14
C ALA A 24 -7.03 -5.74 -7.99
N ALA A 25 -6.21 -6.24 -7.07
CA ALA A 25 -5.67 -5.46 -5.96
C ALA A 25 -4.78 -4.30 -6.47
N LEU A 26 -3.91 -4.59 -7.44
CA LEU A 26 -3.05 -3.60 -8.09
C LEU A 26 -3.85 -2.57 -8.89
N THR A 27 -4.93 -2.96 -9.58
CA THR A 27 -5.81 -2.02 -10.28
C THR A 27 -6.42 -1.02 -9.30
N ILE A 28 -6.97 -1.49 -8.16
CA ILE A 28 -7.51 -0.58 -7.14
C ILE A 28 -6.44 0.40 -6.64
N TYR A 29 -5.24 -0.10 -6.35
CA TYR A 29 -4.12 0.72 -5.92
C TYR A 29 -3.81 1.82 -6.94
N VAL A 30 -3.51 1.43 -8.18
CA VAL A 30 -3.11 2.38 -9.23
C VAL A 30 -4.22 3.39 -9.52
N THR A 31 -5.48 2.94 -9.62
CA THR A 31 -6.62 3.84 -9.85
C THR A 31 -6.80 4.87 -8.73
N ALA A 32 -6.59 4.47 -7.47
CA ALA A 32 -6.76 5.39 -6.34
C ALA A 32 -5.61 6.39 -6.22
N PHE A 33 -4.37 5.93 -6.40
CA PHE A 33 -3.20 6.80 -6.29
C PHE A 33 -3.04 7.72 -7.51
N SER A 34 -3.64 7.37 -8.66
CA SER A 34 -3.74 8.27 -9.83
C SER A 34 -4.64 9.48 -9.61
N LYS A 35 -5.46 9.49 -8.55
CA LYS A 35 -6.39 10.57 -8.20
C LYS A 35 -5.82 11.45 -7.07
N PRO A 36 -6.35 12.67 -6.87
CA PRO A 36 -5.97 13.49 -5.74
C PRO A 36 -6.17 12.75 -4.40
N PRO A 37 -5.27 12.98 -3.43
CA PRO A 37 -4.15 13.93 -3.47
C PRO A 37 -2.84 13.39 -4.05
N PHE A 38 -2.71 12.08 -4.24
CA PHE A 38 -1.45 11.45 -4.62
C PHE A 38 -1.04 11.84 -6.04
N ASN A 39 -2.01 11.87 -6.97
CA ASN A 39 -1.81 12.26 -8.37
C ASN A 39 -0.67 11.48 -9.06
N GLU A 40 -0.45 10.23 -8.66
CA GLU A 40 0.60 9.33 -9.17
C GLU A 40 0.16 8.66 -10.48
N LYS A 41 -0.22 9.48 -11.46
CA LYS A 41 -0.73 9.00 -12.75
C LYS A 41 0.34 8.26 -13.53
N TRP A 42 -0.06 7.16 -14.16
CA TRP A 42 0.77 6.49 -15.16
C TRP A 42 0.63 7.20 -16.50
N THR A 43 1.75 7.38 -17.21
CA THR A 43 1.76 8.06 -18.51
C THR A 43 2.19 7.09 -19.60
N VAL A 44 1.34 6.88 -20.61
CA VAL A 44 1.67 6.04 -21.76
C VAL A 44 2.37 6.87 -22.82
N GLN A 45 3.53 6.40 -23.25
CA GLN A 45 4.38 7.06 -24.25
C GLN A 45 4.20 6.43 -25.63
N GLU A 46 4.05 5.11 -25.68
CA GLU A 46 3.90 4.30 -26.90
C GLU A 46 2.94 3.12 -26.60
N GLY A 47 2.11 2.73 -27.58
CA GLY A 47 1.14 1.63 -27.45
C GLY A 47 -0.33 2.08 -27.28
N ASP A 48 -1.26 1.14 -27.48
CA ASP A 48 -2.71 1.33 -27.28
C ASP A 48 -3.10 0.77 -25.89
N PHE A 49 -2.94 1.61 -24.87
CA PHE A 49 -3.24 1.30 -23.48
C PHE A 49 -3.67 2.58 -22.76
N ASN A 50 -4.78 2.53 -22.03
CA ASN A 50 -5.28 3.63 -21.21
C ASN A 50 -5.33 3.23 -19.72
N PRO A 51 -4.34 3.64 -18.90
CA PRO A 51 -4.30 3.30 -17.48
C PRO A 51 -5.40 4.00 -16.65
N GLU A 52 -6.12 4.96 -17.21
CA GLU A 52 -7.25 5.62 -16.52
C GLU A 52 -8.55 4.81 -16.61
N GLU A 53 -8.67 3.88 -17.59
CA GLU A 53 -9.81 2.98 -17.73
C GLU A 53 -9.60 1.71 -16.91
N PHE A 54 -10.57 1.40 -16.04
CA PHE A 54 -10.41 0.36 -15.02
C PHE A 54 -10.19 -1.04 -15.64
N GLU A 55 -11.01 -1.40 -16.63
CA GLU A 55 -10.96 -2.69 -17.30
C GLU A 55 -9.68 -2.87 -18.13
N ASP A 56 -9.20 -1.79 -18.76
CA ASP A 56 -7.99 -1.81 -19.57
C ASP A 56 -6.75 -1.97 -18.66
N LEU A 57 -6.67 -1.19 -17.58
CA LEU A 57 -5.63 -1.35 -16.56
C LEU A 57 -5.61 -2.75 -15.93
N ASN A 58 -6.78 -3.32 -15.60
CA ASN A 58 -6.84 -4.67 -15.05
C ASN A 58 -6.36 -5.72 -16.05
N SER A 59 -6.82 -5.63 -17.30
CA SER A 59 -6.41 -6.53 -18.39
C SER A 59 -4.91 -6.42 -18.68
N PHE A 60 -4.36 -5.21 -18.67
CA PHE A 60 -2.93 -4.96 -18.80
C PHE A 60 -2.14 -5.63 -17.67
N LEU A 61 -2.54 -5.41 -16.41
CA LEU A 61 -1.88 -5.99 -15.24
C LEU A 61 -1.95 -7.52 -15.22
N ILE A 62 -3.06 -8.14 -15.64
CA ILE A 62 -3.14 -9.60 -15.82
C ILE A 62 -2.07 -10.08 -16.81
N ASN A 63 -1.92 -9.40 -17.94
CA ASN A 63 -0.92 -9.77 -18.94
C ASN A 63 0.51 -9.61 -18.42
N VAL A 64 0.80 -8.54 -17.69
CA VAL A 64 2.10 -8.31 -17.06
C VAL A 64 2.41 -9.43 -16.06
N LEU A 65 1.45 -9.81 -15.22
CA LEU A 65 1.62 -10.86 -14.22
C LEU A 65 1.70 -12.28 -14.83
N ASP A 66 1.04 -12.53 -15.96
CA ASP A 66 1.13 -13.84 -16.67
C ASP A 66 2.47 -13.98 -17.42
N LYS A 67 3.11 -12.87 -17.79
CA LYS A 67 4.40 -12.85 -18.51
C LYS A 67 5.38 -11.82 -17.94
N PRO A 68 5.78 -11.94 -16.67
CA PRO A 68 6.62 -10.93 -16.01
C PRO A 68 7.98 -10.75 -16.69
N GLN A 69 8.50 -11.78 -17.37
CA GLN A 69 9.76 -11.70 -18.13
C GLN A 69 9.69 -10.75 -19.34
N ASP A 70 8.49 -10.43 -19.84
CA ASP A 70 8.31 -9.50 -20.94
C ASP A 70 8.31 -8.03 -20.45
N LEU A 71 8.33 -7.78 -19.14
CA LEU A 71 8.43 -6.45 -18.54
C LEU A 71 9.90 -6.04 -18.38
N ILE A 72 10.28 -4.99 -19.09
CA ILE A 72 11.63 -4.42 -19.10
C ILE A 72 11.64 -3.08 -18.37
N ILE A 73 12.60 -2.89 -17.47
CA ILE A 73 12.82 -1.60 -16.79
C ILE A 73 13.88 -0.82 -17.59
N ASN A 74 13.40 0.07 -18.46
CA ASN A 74 14.25 0.81 -19.39
C ASN A 74 15.09 1.88 -18.69
N SER A 75 14.51 2.61 -17.74
CA SER A 75 15.26 3.60 -16.97
C SER A 75 14.56 3.97 -15.66
N ILE A 76 15.36 4.46 -14.72
CA ILE A 76 14.89 5.20 -13.55
C ILE A 76 15.50 6.61 -13.65
N ALA A 77 14.65 7.63 -13.77
CA ALA A 77 15.07 9.02 -13.82
C ALA A 77 14.04 9.89 -13.09
N ASN A 78 14.51 10.76 -12.19
CA ASN A 78 13.65 11.64 -11.38
C ASN A 78 12.50 10.88 -10.70
N ASP A 79 12.84 9.72 -10.11
CA ASP A 79 11.90 8.88 -9.35
C ASP A 79 10.67 8.44 -10.14
N LYS A 80 10.82 8.40 -11.46
CA LYS A 80 9.91 7.78 -12.39
C LYS A 80 10.59 6.58 -13.02
N GLN A 81 9.84 5.50 -13.13
CA GLN A 81 10.27 4.28 -13.78
C GLN A 81 9.64 4.22 -15.17
N ILE A 82 10.50 4.20 -16.19
CA ILE A 82 10.07 3.91 -17.56
C ILE A 82 10.08 2.39 -17.74
N ASN A 83 8.91 1.86 -17.99
CA ASN A 83 8.66 0.45 -18.20
C ASN A 83 8.33 0.22 -19.67
N GLN A 84 8.67 -0.98 -20.15
CA GLN A 84 8.21 -1.48 -21.42
C GLN A 84 7.68 -2.89 -21.25
N PHE A 85 6.46 -3.11 -21.72
CA PHE A 85 5.85 -4.43 -21.79
C PHE A 85 5.39 -4.66 -23.21
N ARG A 86 6.13 -5.50 -23.95
CA ARG A 86 5.96 -5.68 -25.40
C ARG A 86 6.05 -4.34 -26.17
N ASP A 87 4.99 -3.97 -26.88
CA ASP A 87 4.85 -2.74 -27.66
C ASP A 87 4.34 -1.54 -26.86
N ILE A 88 4.05 -1.72 -25.57
CA ILE A 88 3.56 -0.65 -24.69
C ILE A 88 4.73 -0.11 -23.85
N LYS A 89 4.95 1.20 -23.94
CA LYS A 89 5.92 1.93 -23.13
C LYS A 89 5.21 2.94 -22.24
N PHE A 90 5.47 2.88 -20.96
CA PHE A 90 4.75 3.68 -19.96
C PHE A 90 5.64 4.07 -18.79
N GLU A 91 5.30 5.18 -18.16
CA GLU A 91 6.01 5.75 -17.02
C GLU A 91 5.15 5.61 -15.77
N THR A 92 5.75 5.12 -14.67
CA THR A 92 5.12 5.04 -13.35
C THR A 92 5.90 5.89 -12.34
N VAL A 93 5.19 6.49 -11.38
CA VAL A 93 5.84 7.21 -10.27
C VAL A 93 6.43 6.19 -9.29
N TYR A 94 5.60 5.30 -8.75
CA TYR A 94 6.12 4.20 -7.95
C TYR A 94 6.58 3.03 -8.83
N PRO A 95 7.73 2.41 -8.53
CA PRO A 95 8.24 1.23 -9.25
C PRO A 95 7.24 0.07 -9.33
N LEU A 96 6.74 -0.25 -10.54
CA LEU A 96 5.71 -1.29 -10.72
C LEU A 96 6.14 -2.64 -10.14
N ASN A 97 7.39 -3.04 -10.36
CA ASN A 97 7.94 -4.28 -9.84
C ASN A 97 7.91 -4.33 -8.30
N LYS A 98 8.14 -3.20 -7.61
CA LYS A 98 8.02 -3.14 -6.15
C LYS A 98 6.56 -3.29 -5.70
N ILE A 99 5.59 -2.67 -6.39
CA ILE A 99 4.16 -2.84 -6.03
C ILE A 99 3.76 -4.30 -6.18
N ILE A 100 4.13 -4.93 -7.31
CA ILE A 100 3.84 -6.34 -7.56
C ILE A 100 4.43 -7.21 -6.45
N SER A 101 5.70 -7.00 -6.09
CA SER A 101 6.34 -7.75 -5.01
C SER A 101 5.63 -7.53 -3.67
N SER A 102 5.33 -6.29 -3.27
CA SER A 102 4.66 -6.02 -1.98
C SER A 102 3.29 -6.70 -1.86
N TYR A 103 2.50 -6.73 -2.94
CA TYR A 103 1.20 -7.42 -2.94
C TYR A 103 1.36 -8.95 -2.99
N ALA A 104 2.33 -9.46 -3.75
CA ALA A 104 2.57 -10.90 -3.85
C ALA A 104 3.19 -11.48 -2.56
N GLU A 105 4.06 -10.75 -1.88
CA GLU A 105 4.55 -11.11 -0.54
C GLU A 105 3.39 -11.14 0.45
N ALA A 106 2.52 -10.12 0.45
CA ALA A 106 1.37 -10.06 1.35
C ALA A 106 0.34 -11.19 1.13
N LEU A 107 0.24 -11.76 -0.09
CA LEU A 107 -0.59 -12.94 -0.33
C LEU A 107 -0.11 -14.18 0.44
N ARG A 108 1.19 -14.28 0.69
CA ARG A 108 1.84 -15.46 1.26
C ARG A 108 2.37 -15.22 2.67
N ASP A 109 2.41 -13.98 3.14
CA ASP A 109 2.88 -13.66 4.48
C ASP A 109 1.77 -13.95 5.52
N PRO A 110 1.98 -14.90 6.45
CA PRO A 110 1.03 -15.15 7.55
C PRO A 110 0.80 -13.91 8.42
N GLU A 111 1.76 -12.99 8.45
CA GLU A 111 1.74 -11.74 9.21
C GLU A 111 1.06 -10.58 8.45
N ALA A 112 0.54 -10.83 7.25
CA ALA A 112 -0.22 -9.86 6.46
C ALA A 112 -1.74 -10.09 6.48
N VAL A 113 -2.50 -9.01 6.34
CA VAL A 113 -3.92 -8.98 6.01
C VAL A 113 -4.03 -8.28 4.67
N LEU A 114 -4.34 -9.03 3.62
CA LEU A 114 -4.65 -8.49 2.29
C LEU A 114 -6.10 -8.82 1.97
N LEU A 115 -6.92 -7.78 1.83
CA LEU A 115 -8.35 -7.86 1.59
C LEU A 115 -8.71 -7.19 0.28
N LEU A 116 -9.68 -7.76 -0.42
CA LEU A 116 -10.27 -7.18 -1.61
C LEU A 116 -11.80 -7.17 -1.47
N LYS A 117 -12.44 -6.05 -1.77
CA LYS A 117 -13.90 -5.96 -1.77
C LYS A 117 -14.44 -5.98 -3.19
N GLY A 118 -15.32 -6.92 -3.51
CA GLY A 118 -16.06 -6.94 -4.77
C GLY A 118 -17.23 -5.95 -4.78
N ASN A 119 -17.74 -5.63 -5.97
CA ASN A 119 -18.90 -4.76 -6.14
C ASN A 119 -20.19 -5.31 -5.49
N SER A 120 -20.27 -6.64 -5.29
CA SER A 120 -21.35 -7.34 -4.58
C SER A 120 -21.34 -7.16 -3.05
N ASN A 121 -20.42 -6.36 -2.51
CA ASN A 121 -20.07 -6.23 -1.09
C ASN A 121 -19.36 -7.45 -0.46
N ASP A 122 -19.04 -8.48 -1.24
CA ASP A 122 -18.22 -9.60 -0.76
C ASP A 122 -16.79 -9.12 -0.44
N ILE A 123 -16.24 -9.58 0.68
CA ILE A 123 -14.86 -9.33 1.08
C ILE A 123 -14.08 -10.63 0.96
N TYR A 124 -13.03 -10.58 0.16
CA TYR A 124 -12.12 -11.69 -0.08
C TYR A 124 -10.86 -11.54 0.77
N ARG A 125 -10.53 -12.54 1.58
CA ARG A 125 -9.34 -12.61 2.44
C ARG A 125 -8.18 -13.22 1.68
N LEU A 126 -7.56 -12.43 0.81
CA LEU A 126 -6.56 -12.92 -0.15
C LEU A 126 -5.32 -13.52 0.55
N SER A 127 -4.87 -12.94 1.67
CA SER A 127 -3.75 -13.48 2.47
C SER A 127 -4.11 -14.73 3.29
N GLU A 128 -5.38 -15.14 3.30
CA GLU A 128 -5.86 -16.40 3.89
C GLU A 128 -6.11 -17.48 2.83
N GLY A 129 -5.70 -17.25 1.58
CA GLY A 129 -5.82 -18.21 0.49
C GLY A 129 -7.07 -18.05 -0.38
N GLU A 130 -7.97 -17.11 -0.05
CA GLU A 130 -9.13 -16.84 -0.91
C GLU A 130 -8.68 -16.21 -2.24
N ARG A 131 -9.40 -16.54 -3.32
CA ARG A 131 -9.12 -16.05 -4.67
C ARG A 131 -10.39 -15.55 -5.32
N ILE A 132 -10.26 -14.50 -6.13
CA ILE A 132 -11.34 -14.04 -6.97
C ILE A 132 -11.26 -14.65 -8.37
N ASN A 133 -12.40 -14.67 -9.06
CA ASN A 133 -12.41 -14.93 -10.50
C ASN A 133 -12.08 -13.64 -11.26
N ALA A 134 -11.70 -13.78 -12.54
CA ALA A 134 -11.34 -12.64 -13.39
C ALA A 134 -12.51 -11.68 -13.71
N ASN A 135 -13.76 -12.09 -13.44
CA ASN A 135 -14.95 -11.28 -13.70
C ASN A 135 -15.38 -10.47 -12.47
N THR A 136 -14.74 -10.65 -11.32
CA THR A 136 -15.03 -9.85 -10.12
C THR A 136 -14.57 -8.42 -10.38
N SER A 137 -15.49 -7.46 -10.35
CA SER A 137 -15.15 -6.03 -10.34
C SER A 137 -14.80 -5.62 -8.89
N PRO A 138 -13.51 -5.47 -8.54
CA PRO A 138 -13.15 -5.02 -7.22
C PRO A 138 -13.49 -3.53 -7.07
N THR A 139 -13.67 -3.10 -5.83
CA THR A 139 -14.00 -1.71 -5.49
C THR A 139 -13.12 -1.17 -4.37
N ALA A 140 -12.51 -2.06 -3.58
CA ALA A 140 -11.70 -1.66 -2.44
C ALA A 140 -10.58 -2.66 -2.17
N VAL A 141 -9.47 -2.19 -1.60
CA VAL A 141 -8.32 -3.01 -1.19
C VAL A 141 -7.80 -2.53 0.16
N ALA A 142 -7.42 -3.46 1.03
CA ALA A 142 -6.71 -3.14 2.26
C ALA A 142 -5.52 -4.08 2.44
N ARG A 143 -4.35 -3.51 2.72
CA ARG A 143 -3.12 -4.25 2.99
C ARG A 143 -2.50 -3.76 4.28
N PHE A 144 -2.40 -4.66 5.25
CA PHE A 144 -1.80 -4.44 6.55
C PHE A 144 -0.74 -5.50 6.78
N VAL A 145 0.47 -5.10 7.18
CA VAL A 145 1.58 -6.05 7.37
C VAL A 145 2.18 -5.85 8.75
N ASN A 146 2.33 -6.95 9.49
CA ASN A 146 3.08 -6.92 10.73
C ASN A 146 4.54 -7.26 10.49
N TYR A 147 5.41 -6.40 11.00
CA TYR A 147 6.85 -6.57 11.00
C TYR A 147 7.31 -6.90 12.42
N SER A 148 8.08 -7.97 12.54
CA SER A 148 8.90 -8.23 13.71
C SER A 148 10.21 -7.43 13.62
N PRO A 149 10.94 -7.24 14.73
CA PRO A 149 12.27 -6.63 14.72
C PRO A 149 13.23 -7.26 13.70
N GLU A 150 13.14 -8.57 13.50
CA GLU A 150 13.96 -9.32 12.55
C GLU A 150 13.65 -8.98 11.09
N LYS A 151 12.41 -8.56 10.80
CA LYS A 151 11.95 -8.17 9.46
C LYS A 151 11.92 -6.65 9.26
N ILE A 152 12.52 -5.86 10.16
CA ILE A 152 12.48 -4.39 10.11
C ILE A 152 13.10 -3.81 8.82
N ASN A 153 14.07 -4.52 8.23
CA ASN A 153 14.69 -4.12 6.97
C ASN A 153 13.74 -4.26 5.77
N SER A 154 12.77 -5.18 5.81
CA SER A 154 11.73 -5.27 4.79
C SER A 154 10.84 -4.04 4.83
N LEU A 155 10.44 -3.59 6.03
CA LEU A 155 9.71 -2.33 6.19
C LEU A 155 10.52 -1.14 5.67
N LYS A 156 11.82 -1.09 6.00
CA LYS A 156 12.74 -0.07 5.50
C LYS A 156 12.73 -0.01 3.97
N SER A 157 12.89 -1.16 3.32
CA SER A 157 12.90 -1.28 1.85
C SER A 157 11.58 -0.85 1.21
N GLU A 158 10.46 -1.07 1.89
CA GLU A 158 9.13 -0.71 1.41
C GLU A 158 8.94 0.81 1.39
N ILE A 159 9.26 1.47 2.51
CA ILE A 159 9.10 2.94 2.64
C ILE A 159 10.20 3.73 1.95
N SER A 160 11.33 3.10 1.60
CA SER A 160 12.47 3.80 0.98
C SER A 160 12.22 4.32 -0.43
N SER A 161 11.12 3.91 -1.05
CA SER A 161 10.74 4.43 -2.37
C SER A 161 10.20 5.86 -2.32
N TYR A 162 9.97 6.41 -1.12
CA TYR A 162 9.35 7.71 -0.90
C TYR A 162 10.27 8.71 -0.20
N LEU A 163 11.32 8.24 0.46
CA LEU A 163 12.09 9.02 1.43
C LEU A 163 13.59 8.84 1.21
N SER A 164 14.37 9.84 1.62
CA SER A 164 15.83 9.73 1.63
C SER A 164 16.30 8.76 2.72
N ASP A 165 17.52 8.22 2.59
CA ASP A 165 18.10 7.33 3.61
C ASP A 165 18.18 7.99 5.00
N GLU A 166 18.41 9.30 5.05
CA GLU A 166 18.47 10.09 6.29
C GLU A 166 17.10 10.18 6.96
N ASP A 167 16.05 10.52 6.19
CA ASP A 167 14.67 10.61 6.67
C ASP A 167 14.15 9.25 7.15
N ILE A 168 14.46 8.18 6.40
CA ILE A 168 14.13 6.81 6.78
C ILE A 168 14.79 6.48 8.12
N GLN A 169 16.08 6.78 8.28
CA GLN A 169 16.79 6.46 9.52
C GLN A 169 16.18 7.16 10.72
N GLU A 170 15.68 8.39 10.56
CA GLU A 170 14.93 9.09 11.61
C GLU A 170 13.70 8.30 12.05
N VAL A 171 12.88 7.83 11.10
CA VAL A 171 11.68 7.04 11.38
C VAL A 171 12.03 5.69 12.00
N MET A 172 13.05 5.01 11.47
CA MET A 172 13.44 3.68 11.95
C MET A 172 13.91 3.72 13.41
N ASN A 173 14.55 4.80 13.85
CA ASN A 173 15.00 4.94 15.24
C ASN A 173 13.85 4.87 16.26
N ASP A 174 12.66 5.37 15.92
CA ASP A 174 11.46 5.26 16.77
C ASP A 174 10.77 3.88 16.71
N LEU A 175 11.25 2.99 15.84
CA LEU A 175 10.75 1.62 15.67
C LEU A 175 11.68 0.56 16.26
N LEU A 176 12.92 0.92 16.63
CA LEU A 176 13.94 -0.05 17.08
C LEU A 176 13.57 -0.80 18.36
N ASP A 177 12.78 -0.18 19.25
CA ASP A 177 12.36 -0.77 20.52
C ASP A 177 11.00 -1.49 20.44
N ALA A 178 10.40 -1.56 19.26
CA ALA A 178 9.11 -2.20 19.04
C ALA A 178 9.22 -3.71 19.13
N ASN A 179 8.28 -4.38 19.81
CA ASN A 179 8.18 -5.83 19.73
C ASN A 179 7.48 -6.29 18.44
N ARG A 180 6.53 -5.47 17.96
CA ARG A 180 5.78 -5.75 16.74
C ARG A 180 5.21 -4.46 16.16
N ILE A 181 5.47 -4.25 14.88
CA ILE A 181 5.06 -3.05 14.16
C ILE A 181 3.99 -3.44 13.16
N LEU A 182 2.85 -2.77 13.20
CA LEU A 182 1.88 -2.82 12.12
C LEU A 182 2.12 -1.66 11.17
N TYR A 183 2.43 -1.99 9.92
CA TYR A 183 2.38 -1.03 8.84
C TYR A 183 1.00 -1.08 8.18
N LEU A 184 0.26 0.01 8.32
CA LEU A 184 -0.96 0.26 7.57
C LEU A 184 -0.56 0.76 6.19
N ALA A 185 -0.28 -0.16 5.27
CA ALA A 185 0.26 0.22 3.97
C ALA A 185 -0.81 0.91 3.11
N GLU A 186 -1.89 0.21 2.79
CA GLU A 186 -2.99 0.77 2.02
C GLU A 186 -4.37 0.39 2.59
N THR A 187 -5.31 1.33 2.50
CA THR A 187 -6.74 1.04 2.66
C THR A 187 -7.53 2.02 1.84
N VAL A 188 -8.12 1.52 0.76
CA VAL A 188 -8.72 2.32 -0.30
C VAL A 188 -10.05 1.71 -0.69
N ASN A 189 -11.03 2.56 -0.97
CA ASN A 189 -12.30 2.18 -1.58
C ASN A 189 -12.65 3.21 -2.66
N LEU A 190 -12.78 2.77 -3.92
CA LEU A 190 -13.06 3.61 -5.08
C LEU A 190 -14.50 4.12 -5.12
N ASN A 191 -15.43 3.41 -4.47
CA ASN A 191 -16.85 3.76 -4.42
C ASN A 191 -17.21 4.66 -3.23
N GLU A 192 -16.35 4.69 -2.23
CA GLU A 192 -16.46 5.68 -1.17
C GLU A 192 -15.75 6.94 -1.62
N ASN A 193 -16.31 8.09 -1.26
CA ASN A 193 -15.54 9.29 -1.36
C ASN A 193 -14.29 9.07 -0.49
N ILE A 194 -13.10 9.18 -1.07
CA ILE A 194 -11.82 9.18 -0.33
C ILE A 194 -11.88 10.19 0.83
N LEU A 195 -12.82 11.16 0.79
CA LEU A 195 -13.18 12.15 1.81
C LEU A 195 -14.11 11.68 2.95
N GLN A 196 -14.44 10.40 3.09
CA GLN A 196 -15.11 9.86 4.28
C GLN A 196 -14.38 8.63 4.79
N LEU A 197 -13.91 8.66 6.06
CA LEU A 197 -13.46 7.51 6.86
C LEU A 197 -14.41 6.32 6.66
N GLY A 198 -14.07 5.49 5.67
CA GLY A 198 -15.02 4.64 4.97
C GLY A 198 -15.53 3.48 5.80
N SER A 199 -16.68 2.94 5.42
CA SER A 199 -17.18 1.69 5.99
C SER A 199 -16.17 0.55 5.79
N PHE A 200 -15.43 0.59 4.68
CA PHE A 200 -14.43 -0.42 4.38
C PHE A 200 -13.19 -0.34 5.28
N THR A 201 -12.71 0.87 5.60
CA THR A 201 -11.59 1.03 6.56
C THR A 201 -11.93 0.44 7.93
N ARG A 202 -13.19 0.57 8.36
CA ARG A 202 -13.66 -0.09 9.58
C ARG A 202 -13.73 -1.61 9.40
N GLN A 203 -14.33 -2.10 8.33
CA GLN A 203 -14.42 -3.55 8.10
C GLN A 203 -13.03 -4.20 8.05
N SER A 204 -12.07 -3.60 7.35
CA SER A 204 -10.72 -4.15 7.20
C SER A 204 -9.97 -4.21 8.54
N THR A 205 -10.08 -3.19 9.38
CA THR A 205 -9.42 -3.20 10.68
C THR A 205 -10.12 -4.08 11.72
N ASP A 206 -11.44 -4.30 11.60
CA ASP A 206 -12.15 -5.29 12.42
C ASP A 206 -11.70 -6.73 12.07
N ILE A 207 -11.52 -7.02 10.77
CA ILE A 207 -10.95 -8.30 10.28
C ILE A 207 -9.50 -8.48 10.77
N TYR A 208 -8.68 -7.42 10.72
CA TYR A 208 -7.33 -7.47 11.28
C TYR A 208 -7.34 -7.82 12.78
N LYS A 209 -8.22 -7.18 13.56
CA LYS A 209 -8.36 -7.45 15.00
C LYS A 209 -8.82 -8.89 15.25
N GLU A 210 -9.75 -9.41 14.46
CA GLU A 210 -10.20 -10.80 14.52
C GLU A 210 -9.02 -11.77 14.32
N LYS A 211 -8.20 -11.54 13.29
CA LYS A 211 -7.05 -12.40 12.96
C LYS A 211 -6.01 -12.46 14.07
N TYR A 212 -5.63 -11.30 14.64
CA TYR A 212 -4.52 -11.23 15.60
C TYR A 212 -4.96 -11.28 17.07
N GLY A 213 -6.23 -11.01 17.37
CA GLY A 213 -6.81 -11.11 18.70
C GLY A 213 -6.01 -10.32 19.74
N LYS A 214 -5.38 -11.01 20.69
CA LYS A 214 -4.56 -10.41 21.76
C LYS A 214 -3.13 -10.08 21.33
N LYS A 215 -2.68 -10.50 20.16
CA LYS A 215 -1.32 -10.29 19.66
C LYS A 215 -1.20 -8.99 18.84
N LEU A 216 -1.88 -7.94 19.29
CA LEU A 216 -1.82 -6.65 18.62
C LEU A 216 -0.42 -6.04 18.73
N PRO A 217 0.00 -5.24 17.74
CA PRO A 217 1.31 -4.62 17.68
C PRO A 217 1.44 -3.51 18.75
N ASP A 218 2.67 -3.25 19.21
CA ASP A 218 2.96 -2.15 20.14
C ASP A 218 3.43 -0.88 19.40
N ARG A 219 3.62 -0.96 18.09
CA ARG A 219 3.77 0.18 17.19
C ARG A 219 2.82 0.08 16.00
N VAL A 220 2.25 1.21 15.59
CA VAL A 220 1.50 1.30 14.33
C VAL A 220 2.03 2.46 13.51
N MET A 221 2.39 2.18 12.26
CA MET A 221 2.89 3.15 11.30
C MET A 221 1.91 3.29 10.12
N TYR A 222 1.74 4.52 9.63
CA TYR A 222 0.93 4.85 8.45
C TYR A 222 1.64 5.94 7.65
N LEU A 223 1.78 5.75 6.33
CA LEU A 223 2.42 6.69 5.41
C LEU A 223 1.36 7.29 4.48
N THR A 224 1.41 8.60 4.23
CA THR A 224 0.46 9.29 3.36
C THR A 224 1.02 10.63 2.84
N LYS A 225 0.40 11.24 1.82
CA LYS A 225 0.67 12.62 1.39
C LYS A 225 -0.32 13.63 2.01
N PRO A 226 0.02 14.93 2.14
CA PRO A 226 -0.94 15.97 2.44
C PRO A 226 -1.95 16.10 1.30
N GLY A 227 -3.08 16.72 1.61
CA GLY A 227 -4.26 16.76 0.77
C GLY A 227 -5.11 15.49 0.86
N THR A 228 -4.72 14.45 1.60
CA THR A 228 -5.62 13.30 1.83
C THR A 228 -6.80 13.74 2.67
N GLU A 229 -7.92 13.01 2.66
CA GLU A 229 -9.02 13.28 3.60
C GLU A 229 -8.53 13.44 5.04
N VAL A 230 -7.62 12.55 5.44
CA VAL A 230 -6.98 12.53 6.76
C VAL A 230 -6.42 13.91 7.11
N GLU A 231 -5.94 14.65 6.11
CA GLU A 231 -5.41 16.00 6.24
C GLU A 231 -6.45 17.12 5.91
N ARG A 232 -7.22 17.02 4.82
CA ARG A 232 -8.18 18.05 4.30
C ARG A 232 -9.43 18.22 5.14
N ASN A 233 -10.01 17.16 5.70
CA ASN A 233 -11.19 17.30 6.56
C ASN A 233 -10.87 18.01 7.89
N ASN A 234 -9.58 18.36 8.10
CA ASN A 234 -8.99 18.31 9.42
C ASN A 234 -7.96 19.41 9.70
N GLY A 235 -8.13 20.62 9.13
CA GLY A 235 -7.26 21.79 9.29
C GLY A 235 -7.04 22.36 10.72
N LYS A 236 -7.20 21.56 11.79
CA LYS A 236 -6.87 21.89 13.18
C LYS A 236 -6.15 20.71 13.85
N ARG A 237 -5.06 21.02 14.58
CA ARG A 237 -4.07 20.16 15.28
C ARG A 237 -4.57 18.92 16.09
N ASN A 238 -5.86 18.60 16.17
CA ASN A 238 -6.44 17.54 17.00
C ASN A 238 -6.97 16.31 16.24
N LEU A 239 -6.67 16.17 14.94
CA LEU A 239 -7.40 15.26 14.04
C LEU A 239 -6.65 14.03 13.54
N ASN A 240 -5.33 14.06 13.51
CA ASN A 240 -4.51 12.85 13.35
C ASN A 240 -4.86 11.83 14.44
N ARG A 241 -5.20 12.34 15.64
CA ARG A 241 -5.78 11.54 16.72
C ARG A 241 -7.11 10.87 16.34
N ARG A 242 -8.00 11.45 15.52
CA ARG A 242 -9.30 10.80 15.19
C ARG A 242 -9.16 9.66 14.19
N PHE A 243 -8.33 9.80 13.15
CA PHE A 243 -8.04 8.70 12.23
C PHE A 243 -7.32 7.58 12.96
N MET A 244 -6.22 7.89 13.67
CA MET A 244 -5.53 6.91 14.51
C MET A 244 -6.46 6.36 15.61
N LYS A 245 -7.37 7.15 16.20
CA LYS A 245 -8.37 6.65 17.15
C LYS A 245 -9.40 5.71 16.53
N ALA A 246 -9.89 6.06 15.35
CA ALA A 246 -10.91 5.27 14.65
C ALA A 246 -10.34 3.97 14.09
N ILE A 247 -9.06 3.89 13.79
CA ILE A 247 -8.42 2.72 13.17
C ILE A 247 -7.62 1.91 14.19
N ILE A 248 -6.89 2.59 15.07
CA ILE A 248 -5.96 1.99 16.04
C ILE A 248 -6.64 1.90 17.40
N GLU A 249 -7.01 3.01 18.06
CA GLU A 249 -7.48 2.96 19.46
C GLU A 249 -8.66 1.99 19.68
N ARG A 250 -9.57 1.85 18.71
CA ARG A 250 -10.70 0.91 18.81
C ARG A 250 -10.31 -0.57 18.83
N ASN A 251 -9.12 -0.89 18.32
CA ASN A 251 -8.63 -2.25 18.27
C ASN A 251 -8.05 -2.69 19.61
N TYR A 252 -7.61 -1.77 20.46
CA TYR A 252 -6.97 -2.07 21.74
C TYR A 252 -7.97 -2.03 22.91
N PRO A 253 -7.59 -2.62 24.06
CA PRO A 253 -8.37 -2.55 25.29
C PRO A 253 -8.69 -1.12 25.73
N LYS A 254 -9.81 -0.96 26.44
CA LYS A 254 -10.18 0.31 27.04
C LYS A 254 -9.13 0.71 28.08
N GLY A 255 -8.59 1.92 27.97
CA GLY A 255 -7.59 2.45 28.90
C GLY A 255 -6.15 2.36 28.40
N THR A 256 -5.90 1.68 27.28
CA THR A 256 -4.59 1.69 26.61
C THR A 256 -4.13 3.13 26.34
N GLN A 257 -2.86 3.40 26.60
CA GLN A 257 -2.25 4.70 26.34
C GLN A 257 -1.61 4.71 24.95
N PHE A 258 -1.73 5.85 24.28
CA PHE A 258 -1.22 6.05 22.94
C PHE A 258 -0.38 7.32 22.90
N GLU A 259 0.87 7.17 22.48
CA GLU A 259 1.74 8.27 22.14
C GLU A 259 1.83 8.38 20.62
N HIS A 260 1.49 9.55 20.07
CA HIS A 260 1.48 9.77 18.62
C HIS A 260 2.61 10.71 18.21
N LYS A 261 3.42 10.28 17.24
CA LYS A 261 4.45 11.10 16.59
C LYS A 261 4.11 11.25 15.11
N ARG A 262 4.42 12.43 14.56
CA ARG A 262 4.26 12.72 13.13
C ARG A 262 5.57 13.23 12.59
N PHE A 263 6.02 12.63 11.50
CA PHE A 263 7.11 13.13 10.68
C PHE A 263 6.55 13.77 9.42
N THR A 264 7.22 14.82 8.96
CA THR A 264 6.91 15.50 7.71
C THR A 264 8.21 15.62 6.94
N PHE A 265 8.25 14.97 5.79
CA PHE A 265 9.38 14.94 4.87
C PHE A 265 8.95 15.54 3.54
N THR A 266 9.92 15.84 2.69
CA THR A 266 9.67 16.21 1.30
C THR A 266 10.22 15.11 0.42
N ASP A 267 9.37 14.55 -0.44
CA ASP A 267 9.76 13.52 -1.40
C ASP A 267 10.67 14.09 -2.49
N PHE A 268 11.20 13.20 -3.31
CA PHE A 268 12.13 13.58 -4.37
C PHE A 268 11.51 14.47 -5.47
N ASN A 269 10.18 14.56 -5.53
CA ASN A 269 9.44 15.44 -6.44
C ASN A 269 9.11 16.80 -5.81
N GLY A 270 9.53 17.06 -4.56
CA GLY A 270 9.22 18.29 -3.84
C GLY A 270 7.84 18.28 -3.19
N GLU A 271 7.17 17.12 -3.14
CA GLU A 271 5.85 16.97 -2.51
C GLU A 271 6.02 16.47 -1.08
N ASP A 272 5.22 16.99 -0.15
CA ASP A 272 5.30 16.58 1.23
C ASP A 272 4.84 15.11 1.41
N ILE A 273 5.50 14.39 2.31
CA ILE A 273 5.12 13.05 2.79
C ILE A 273 5.01 13.08 4.30
N LEU A 274 3.97 12.42 4.81
CA LEU A 274 3.64 12.33 6.22
C LEU A 274 3.75 10.88 6.68
N ILE A 275 4.55 10.66 7.71
CA ILE A 275 4.54 9.39 8.45
C ILE A 275 3.96 9.62 9.83
N TYR A 276 2.96 8.81 10.15
CA TYR A 276 2.32 8.76 11.45
C TYR A 276 2.75 7.51 12.19
N LEU A 277 3.29 7.70 13.39
CA LEU A 277 3.68 6.63 14.28
C LEU A 277 2.85 6.71 15.56
N SER A 278 2.32 5.57 15.99
CA SER A 278 1.69 5.43 17.31
C SER A 278 2.42 4.37 18.11
N LYS A 279 2.95 4.79 19.26
CA LYS A 279 3.42 3.93 20.32
C LYS A 279 2.27 3.60 21.26
N ILE A 280 2.15 2.32 21.59
CA ILE A 280 1.06 1.77 22.37
C ILE A 280 1.67 1.18 23.63
N ASP A 281 1.34 1.78 24.76
CA ASP A 281 1.79 1.31 26.07
C ASP A 281 0.60 0.62 26.74
N GLU A 282 0.76 -0.67 27.05
CA GLU A 282 -0.19 -1.37 27.91
C GLU A 282 -0.12 -0.77 29.32
N VAL A 283 -1.27 -0.41 29.87
CA VAL A 283 -1.34 -0.03 31.29
C VAL A 283 -1.19 -1.32 32.09
N ALA A 284 -0.12 -1.37 32.89
CA ALA A 284 0.15 -2.44 33.86
C ALA A 284 -1.00 -2.68 34.84
#